data_AF-A0A519WFX9-F1
#
_entry.id   AF-A0A519WFX9-F1
#
_cell.length_a   1.000
_cell.length_b   1.000
_cell.length_c   1.000
_cell.angle_alpha   90.00
_cell.angle_beta   90.00
_cell.angle_gamma   90.00
#
_symmetry.space_group_name_H-M   'P 1'
#
loop_
_entity.id
_entity.type
_entity.pdbx_description
1 polymer ?
#
loop_
_entity_poly.entity_id
_entity_poly.type
_entity_poly.pdbx_seq_one_letter_code
_entity_poly.pdbx_strand_id
1 'polypeptide(L)' 'KLNELDTEGVKPLIYMTSGENVWREDVVKQEISVEDGLKNSNKHNKQFFFVPKIIEK' A
#
# COMPACT_ATOMS: atom_id res chain seq x y z
N LYS A 1 10.08 -32.24 9.01
CA LYS A 1 8.64 -32.43 9.33
C LYS A 1 7.68 -31.78 8.34
N LEU A 2 7.94 -30.59 7.77
CA LEU A 2 7.09 -30.09 6.66
C LEU A 2 7.42 -30.76 5.31
N ASN A 3 8.71 -31.02 5.05
CA ASN A 3 9.18 -31.70 3.84
C ASN A 3 8.90 -33.22 3.82
N GLU A 4 8.24 -33.75 4.85
CA GLU A 4 7.80 -35.15 4.91
C GLU A 4 6.39 -35.32 4.35
N LEU A 5 5.66 -34.22 4.12
CA LEU A 5 4.34 -34.22 3.52
C LEU A 5 4.46 -33.99 2.02
N ASP A 6 3.89 -34.91 1.25
CA ASP A 6 3.68 -34.72 -0.18
C ASP A 6 2.59 -33.66 -0.38
N THR A 7 2.95 -32.57 -1.07
CA THR A 7 2.05 -31.47 -1.42
C THR A 7 1.97 -31.29 -2.94
N GLU A 8 2.44 -32.28 -3.72
CA GLU A 8 2.35 -32.27 -5.17
C GLU A 8 0.89 -32.21 -5.61
N GLY A 9 0.53 -31.19 -6.38
CA GLY A 9 -0.84 -30.94 -6.83
C GLY A 9 -1.77 -30.24 -5.84
N VAL A 10 -1.34 -29.96 -4.60
CA VAL A 10 -2.13 -29.16 -3.64
C VAL A 10 -1.90 -27.68 -3.89
N LYS A 11 -2.98 -26.97 -4.27
CA LYS A 11 -2.91 -25.52 -4.48
C LYS A 11 -2.62 -24.80 -3.14
N PRO A 12 -1.65 -23.87 -3.09
CA PRO A 12 -1.38 -23.11 -1.89
C PRO A 12 -2.60 -22.31 -1.42
N LEU A 13 -2.85 -22.30 -0.12
CA LEU A 13 -3.86 -21.44 0.47
C LEU A 13 -3.33 -19.99 0.47
N ILE A 14 -3.95 -19.12 -0.32
CA ILE A 14 -3.53 -17.71 -0.44
C ILE A 14 -4.12 -16.87 0.69
N TYR A 15 -5.42 -17.06 0.97
CA TYR A 15 -6.15 -16.37 2.03
C TYR A 15 -7.01 -17.37 2.79
N MET A 16 -7.19 -17.15 4.10
CA MET A 16 -8.07 -17.98 4.94
C MET A 16 -9.55 -17.73 4.69
N THR A 17 -9.88 -16.64 3.98
CA THR A 17 -11.24 -16.26 3.60
C THR A 17 -11.49 -16.56 2.13
N SER A 18 -12.73 -16.93 1.80
CA SER A 18 -13.20 -16.98 0.42
C SER A 18 -13.44 -15.55 -0.08
N GLY A 19 -12.43 -14.96 -0.72
CA GLY A 19 -12.51 -13.64 -1.32
C GLY A 19 -12.75 -13.73 -2.82
N GLU A 20 -13.77 -13.04 -3.30
CA GLU A 20 -13.90 -12.69 -4.71
C GLU A 20 -13.33 -11.28 -4.95
N ASN A 21 -13.21 -10.86 -6.20
CA ASN A 21 -12.69 -9.52 -6.53
C ASN A 21 -13.65 -8.43 -6.00
N VAL A 22 -13.20 -7.67 -5.01
CA VAL A 22 -13.93 -6.52 -4.46
C VAL A 22 -13.44 -5.25 -5.15
N TRP A 23 -14.27 -4.71 -6.03
CA TRP A 23 -13.96 -3.49 -6.78
C TRP A 23 -14.34 -2.24 -5.97
N ARG A 24 -13.59 -1.16 -6.19
CA ARG A 24 -13.91 0.17 -5.65
C ARG A 24 -14.75 0.94 -6.66
N GLU A 25 -15.85 1.55 -6.21
CA GLU A 25 -16.66 2.48 -7.01
C GLU A 25 -15.85 3.69 -7.50
N ASP A 26 -16.12 4.14 -8.73
CA ASP A 26 -15.44 5.29 -9.34
C ASP A 26 -16.05 6.63 -8.88
N VAL A 27 -15.84 6.95 -7.59
CA VAL A 27 -16.35 8.17 -6.96
C VAL A 27 -15.19 8.94 -6.33
N VAL A 28 -15.12 10.25 -6.62
CA VAL A 28 -14.13 11.16 -6.03
C VAL A 28 -14.45 11.38 -4.55
N LYS A 29 -13.43 11.21 -3.70
CA LYS A 29 -13.53 11.45 -2.24
C LYS A 29 -12.38 12.34 -1.78
N GLN A 30 -12.69 13.39 -1.03
CA GLN A 30 -11.71 14.19 -0.32
C GLN A 30 -11.65 13.70 1.14
N GLU A 31 -10.70 12.83 1.45
CA GLU A 31 -10.64 12.16 2.76
C GLU A 31 -9.74 12.87 3.79
N ILE A 32 -8.81 13.71 3.34
CA ILE A 32 -7.81 14.36 4.21
C ILE A 32 -7.53 15.79 3.75
N SER A 33 -7.27 16.70 4.69
CA SER A 33 -6.81 18.05 4.38
C SER A 33 -5.31 18.09 4.04
N VAL A 34 -4.84 19.17 3.40
CA VAL A 34 -3.40 19.36 3.14
C VAL A 34 -2.61 19.43 4.45
N GLU A 35 -3.17 20.11 5.46
CA GLU A 35 -2.55 20.24 6.78
C GLU A 35 -2.38 18.89 7.47
N ASP A 36 -3.45 18.08 7.50
CA ASP A 36 -3.42 16.75 8.11
C ASP A 36 -2.48 15.80 7.37
N GLY A 37 -2.43 15.89 6.04
CA GLY A 37 -1.53 15.08 5.21
C GLY A 37 -0.05 15.41 5.42
N LEU A 38 0.27 16.66 5.78
CA LEU A 38 1.64 17.12 6.03
C LEU A 38 2.11 16.93 7.47
N LYS A 39 1.17 16.71 8.42
CA LYS A 39 1.42 16.67 9.87
C LYS A 39 2.60 15.80 10.31
N ASN A 40 2.84 14.67 9.63
CA ASN A 40 3.89 13.72 9.99
C ASN A 40 5.19 13.91 9.19
N SER A 41 5.28 14.92 8.32
CA SER A 41 6.47 15.15 7.51
C SER A 41 7.57 15.84 8.30
N ASN A 42 8.80 15.35 8.12
CA ASN A 42 9.99 15.94 8.72
C ASN A 42 10.36 17.31 8.10
N LYS A 43 10.16 17.48 6.78
CA LYS A 43 10.44 18.74 6.07
C LYS A 43 9.39 18.99 5.01
N HIS A 44 8.62 20.04 5.20
CA HIS A 44 7.61 20.50 4.25
C HIS A 44 7.38 22.00 4.42
N ASN A 45 6.76 22.62 3.43
CA ASN A 45 6.09 23.91 3.61
C ASN A 45 4.58 23.68 3.76
N LYS A 46 3.75 24.73 3.67
CA LYS A 46 2.29 24.61 3.82
C LYS A 46 1.59 23.74 2.75
N GLN A 47 2.28 23.39 1.67
CA GLN A 47 1.69 22.73 0.50
C GLN A 47 2.51 21.56 -0.05
N PHE A 48 3.81 21.49 0.22
CA PHE A 48 4.74 20.57 -0.44
C PHE A 48 5.74 19.94 0.53
N PHE A 49 6.07 18.68 0.28
CA PHE A 49 7.19 17.98 0.91
C PHE A 49 8.52 18.41 0.30
N PHE A 50 9.56 18.53 1.13
CA PHE A 50 10.91 18.79 0.63
C PHE A 50 11.71 17.50 0.49
N VAL A 51 12.15 17.22 -0.74
CA VAL A 51 13.03 16.10 -1.08
C VAL A 51 14.34 16.63 -1.67
N PRO A 52 15.48 15.95 -1.44
CA PRO A 52 16.72 16.32 -2.07
C PRO A 52 16.61 16.15 -3.59
N LYS A 53 17.03 17.18 -4.35
CA LYS A 53 17.16 17.08 -5.80
C LYS A 53 18.39 16.24 -6.11
N ILE A 54 18.20 15.07 -6.73
CA ILE A 54 19.32 14.32 -7.28
C ILE A 54 19.77 15.04 -8.56
N ILE A 55 21.00 15.54 -8.54
CA ILE A 55 21.69 16.04 -9.74
C ILE A 55 22.79 15.01 -10.01
N GLU A 56 22.61 14.21 -11.06
CA GLU A 56 23.69 13.38 -11.59
C GLU A 56 24.67 14.29 -12.34
N LYS A 57 25.97 14.05 -12.16
CA LYS A 57 27.05 14.79 -12.83
C LYS A 57 27.51 14.05 -14.08
#